data_AF-A0A9Q3HA61-F1
#
_entry.id   AF-A0A9Q3HA61-F1
#
_cell.length_a   1.000
_cell.length_b   1.000
_cell.length_c   1.000
_cell.angle_alpha   90.00
_cell.angle_beta   90.00
_cell.angle_gamma   90.00
#
_symmetry.space_group_name_H-M   'P 1'
#
loop_
_entity.id
_entity.type
_entity.pdbx_description
1 polymer ?
#
loop_
_entity_poly.entity_id
_entity_poly.type
_entity_poly.pdbx_seq_one_letter_code
_entity_poly.pdbx_strand_id
1 'polypeptide(L)'
;MEAQANAVKYKSGLKIGRPVNDFMPQGLNRPLERTELSRNPYETPLSPNPPLFIETLKVTEETISMINFGPSGWLSEEEKKLLNCVILLRQKAIESCEEERGVLKYLYGKLYRIPVIPHEQWQKKPIMWYSIPFFPVSRRFITCKVKEIVYSYG
;
A
#
# COMPACT_ATOMS: atom_id res chain seq x y z
N MET A 1 -26.47 -59.55 -19.00
CA MET A 1 -25.05 -59.20 -18.81
C MET A 1 -25.00 -58.02 -17.85
N GLU A 2 -24.75 -58.30 -16.58
CA GLU A 2 -24.71 -57.28 -15.53
C GLU A 2 -23.33 -56.60 -15.49
N ALA A 3 -23.31 -55.27 -15.41
CA ALA A 3 -22.09 -54.49 -15.40
C ALA A 3 -21.48 -54.47 -13.99
N GLN A 4 -20.30 -55.06 -13.84
CA GLN A 4 -19.56 -55.10 -12.59
C GLN A 4 -18.83 -53.77 -12.38
N ALA A 5 -19.36 -52.94 -11.47
CA ALA A 5 -18.77 -51.66 -11.14
C ALA A 5 -17.47 -51.86 -10.34
N ASN A 6 -16.32 -51.71 -11.00
CA ASN A 6 -15.01 -51.69 -10.35
C ASN A 6 -14.85 -50.39 -9.55
N ALA A 7 -15.19 -50.44 -8.26
CA ALA A 7 -14.95 -49.35 -7.32
C ALA A 7 -13.43 -49.21 -7.07
N VAL A 8 -12.79 -48.33 -7.83
CA VAL A 8 -11.39 -47.95 -7.57
C VAL A 8 -11.36 -47.20 -6.23
N LYS A 9 -10.66 -47.76 -5.25
CA LYS A 9 -10.46 -47.14 -3.93
C LYS A 9 -9.75 -45.79 -4.14
N TYR A 10 -10.45 -44.70 -3.82
CA TYR A 10 -9.90 -43.34 -3.93
C TYR A 10 -8.63 -43.23 -3.07
N LYS A 11 -7.57 -42.61 -3.61
CA LYS A 11 -6.30 -42.43 -2.86
C LYS A 11 -6.62 -41.68 -1.56
N SER A 12 -6.29 -42.28 -0.41
CA SER A 12 -6.43 -41.60 0.87
C SER A 12 -5.53 -40.36 0.83
N GLY A 13 -6.14 -39.17 0.87
CA GLY A 13 -5.41 -37.91 0.93
C GLY A 13 -4.46 -37.92 2.13
N LEU A 14 -3.29 -37.28 1.98
CA LEU A 14 -2.38 -37.05 3.10
C LEU A 14 -3.18 -36.45 4.27
N LYS A 15 -2.91 -36.90 5.50
CA LYS A 15 -3.48 -36.27 6.70
C LYS A 15 -2.91 -34.84 6.77
N ILE A 16 -3.75 -33.85 6.51
CA ILE A 16 -3.32 -32.45 6.50
C ILE A 16 -3.26 -31.97 7.95
N GLY A 17 -2.15 -31.33 8.34
CA GLY A 17 -1.91 -30.78 9.66
C GLY A 17 -2.73 -29.52 9.96
N ARG A 18 -2.68 -29.04 11.21
CA ARG A 18 -3.27 -27.74 11.56
C ARG A 18 -2.28 -26.64 11.13
N PRO A 19 -2.75 -25.53 10.54
CA PRO A 19 -1.85 -24.44 10.18
C PRO A 19 -1.17 -23.93 11.45
N VAL A 20 0.16 -24.04 11.46
CA VAL A 20 1.00 -23.47 12.50
C VAL A 20 1.17 -21.99 12.15
N ASN A 21 0.86 -21.11 13.10
CA ASN A 21 1.16 -19.70 12.93
C ASN A 21 2.67 -19.51 13.00
N ASP A 22 3.31 -19.29 11.85
CA ASP A 22 4.73 -19.00 11.78
C ASP A 22 5.00 -17.50 11.98
N PHE A 23 6.13 -17.19 12.60
CA PHE A 23 6.55 -15.81 12.81
C PHE A 23 7.08 -15.21 11.50
N MET A 24 6.77 -13.93 11.26
CA MET A 24 7.39 -13.19 10.18
C MET A 24 8.92 -13.19 10.39
N PRO A 25 9.71 -13.71 9.42
CA PRO A 25 11.16 -13.72 9.53
C PRO A 25 11.69 -12.29 9.69
N GLN A 26 12.35 -12.04 10.82
CA GLN A 26 12.96 -10.76 11.12
C GLN A 26 14.17 -10.54 10.20
N GLY A 27 14.35 -9.32 9.69
CA GLY A 27 15.47 -8.98 8.81
C GLY A 27 15.28 -9.29 7.32
N LEU A 28 14.13 -9.87 6.92
CA LEU A 28 13.80 -10.05 5.50
C LEU A 28 13.68 -8.71 4.76
N ASN A 29 13.05 -7.75 5.42
CA ASN A 29 12.84 -6.40 4.90
C ASN A 29 13.68 -5.44 5.74
N ARG A 30 14.69 -4.85 5.10
CA ARG A 30 15.50 -3.82 5.74
C ARG A 30 14.61 -2.61 6.05
N PRO A 31 14.76 -1.97 7.22
CA PRO A 31 14.09 -0.71 7.48
C PRO A 31 14.46 0.34 6.42
N LEU A 32 13.59 1.33 6.24
CA LEU A 32 13.90 2.46 5.36
C LEU A 32 15.11 3.22 5.91
N GLU A 33 16.08 3.48 5.06
CA GLU A 33 17.30 4.20 5.41
C GLU A 33 17.26 5.60 4.79
N ARG A 34 17.60 6.61 5.60
CA ARG A 34 17.77 7.96 5.09
C ARG A 34 19.07 8.01 4.30
N THR A 35 18.97 8.19 2.99
CA THR A 35 20.15 8.43 2.16
C THR A 35 20.79 9.78 2.49
N GLU A 36 22.11 9.86 2.35
CA GLU A 36 22.83 11.13 2.43
C GLU A 36 22.29 12.12 1.40
N LEU A 37 21.96 13.33 1.84
CA LEU A 37 21.52 14.38 0.94
C LEU A 37 22.73 14.96 0.23
N SER A 38 22.76 14.88 -1.10
CA SER A 38 23.84 15.45 -1.90
C SER A 38 23.94 16.98 -1.80
N ARG A 39 22.90 17.64 -1.28
CA ARG A 39 22.76 19.09 -1.21
C ARG A 39 22.08 19.51 0.09
N ASN A 40 22.40 20.70 0.58
CA ASN A 40 21.68 21.33 1.69
C ASN A 40 20.18 21.50 1.33
N PRO A 41 19.24 20.90 2.08
CA PRO A 41 17.81 21.00 1.79
C PRO A 41 17.23 22.41 2.00
N TYR A 42 17.87 23.24 2.83
CA TYR A 42 17.38 24.59 3.16
C TYR A 42 17.85 25.66 2.19
N GLU A 43 18.87 25.37 1.40
CA GLU A 43 19.26 26.23 0.30
C GLU A 43 18.40 25.86 -0.90
N THR A 44 17.84 26.81 -1.64
CA THR A 44 17.26 26.57 -2.98
C THR A 44 17.72 27.71 -3.88
N PRO A 45 18.34 27.43 -5.04
CA PRO A 45 18.88 28.48 -5.90
C PRO A 45 17.72 29.11 -6.66
N LEU A 46 17.06 30.07 -6.03
CA LEU A 46 15.99 30.85 -6.65
C LEU A 46 16.62 32.08 -7.31
N SER A 47 16.32 32.27 -8.60
CA SER A 47 16.67 33.51 -9.31
C SER A 47 15.61 34.57 -9.00
N PRO A 48 15.98 35.83 -8.72
CA PRO A 48 15.03 36.94 -8.60
C PRO A 48 14.18 37.14 -9.85
N ASN A 49 14.74 36.82 -11.02
CA ASN A 49 14.03 36.83 -12.28
C ASN A 49 13.92 35.38 -12.81
N PRO A 50 12.81 34.68 -12.54
CA PRO A 50 12.62 33.31 -13.00
C PRO A 50 12.50 33.28 -14.53
N PRO A 51 13.19 32.35 -15.23
CA PRO A 51 13.03 32.19 -16.67
C PRO A 51 11.60 31.77 -17.03
N LEU A 52 11.24 31.95 -18.31
CA LEU A 52 9.99 31.41 -18.84
C LEU A 52 10.00 29.88 -18.71
N PHE A 53 8.80 29.31 -18.54
CA PHE A 53 8.63 27.87 -18.44
C PHE A 53 9.08 27.19 -19.74
N ILE A 54 9.93 26.17 -19.60
CA ILE A 54 10.37 25.31 -20.70
C ILE A 54 9.99 23.90 -20.31
N GLU A 55 9.22 23.25 -21.17
CA GLU A 55 8.81 21.86 -20.97
C GLU A 55 10.03 20.95 -20.83
N THR A 56 9.94 20.01 -19.89
CA THR A 56 10.94 18.96 -19.71
C THR A 56 10.29 17.61 -19.91
N LEU A 57 11.09 16.57 -20.16
CA LEU A 57 10.61 15.18 -20.33
C LEU A 57 9.62 14.69 -19.25
N LYS A 58 9.70 15.21 -18.01
CA LYS A 58 8.79 14.86 -16.90
C LYS A 58 7.66 15.86 -16.64
N VAL A 59 7.86 17.14 -16.98
CA VAL A 59 6.93 18.22 -16.65
C VAL A 59 6.54 18.89 -17.96
N THR A 60 5.36 18.51 -18.45
CA THR A 60 4.71 19.07 -19.63
C THR A 60 3.78 20.21 -19.24
N GLU A 61 3.41 21.06 -20.20
CA GLU A 61 2.43 22.13 -20.00
C GLU A 61 1.06 21.56 -19.57
N GLU A 62 0.68 20.40 -20.11
CA GLU A 62 -0.52 19.65 -19.70
C GLU A 62 -0.50 19.36 -18.20
N THR A 63 0.64 18.90 -17.68
CA THR A 63 0.81 18.59 -16.26
C THR A 63 0.64 19.84 -15.40
N ILE A 64 1.23 20.97 -15.82
CA ILE A 64 1.12 22.23 -15.08
C ILE A 64 -0.30 22.77 -15.11
N SER A 65 -1.02 22.61 -16.23
CA SER A 65 -2.42 23.03 -16.32
C SER A 65 -3.37 22.25 -15.41
N MET A 66 -3.02 21.00 -15.07
CA MET A 66 -3.76 20.20 -14.09
C MET A 66 -3.52 20.65 -12.63
N ILE A 67 -2.43 21.38 -12.36
CA ILE A 67 -2.11 21.85 -11.01
C ILE A 67 -3.03 23.02 -10.65
N ASN A 68 -3.80 22.86 -9.57
CA ASN A 68 -4.63 23.93 -9.04
C ASN A 68 -3.79 24.90 -8.21
N PHE A 69 -3.51 26.08 -8.76
CA PHE A 69 -2.79 27.17 -8.10
C PHE A 69 -3.69 28.05 -7.21
N GLY A 70 -4.97 27.72 -7.07
CA GLY A 70 -5.94 28.49 -6.31
C GLY A 70 -6.87 29.34 -7.19
N PRO A 71 -7.71 30.18 -6.57
CA PRO A 71 -8.67 31.02 -7.29
C PRO A 71 -7.99 32.10 -8.15
N SER A 72 -8.72 32.64 -9.12
CA SER A 72 -8.21 33.73 -9.97
C SER A 72 -7.79 34.93 -9.12
N GLY A 73 -6.61 35.49 -9.41
CA GLY A 73 -6.02 36.59 -8.64
C GLY A 73 -5.27 36.19 -7.36
N TRP A 74 -5.23 34.90 -7.00
CA TRP A 74 -4.49 34.43 -5.81
C TRP A 74 -2.97 34.56 -5.96
N LEU A 75 -2.46 34.29 -7.17
CA LEU A 75 -1.04 34.41 -7.51
C LEU A 75 -0.87 35.38 -8.66
N SER A 76 0.12 36.27 -8.52
CA SER A 76 0.59 37.12 -9.63
C SER A 76 1.22 36.27 -10.73
N GLU A 77 1.35 36.83 -11.93
CA GLU A 77 2.01 36.12 -13.04
C GLU A 77 3.48 35.80 -12.74
N GLU A 78 4.15 36.65 -11.96
CA GLU A 78 5.55 36.49 -11.56
C GLU A 78 5.71 35.40 -10.51
N GLU A 79 4.78 35.33 -9.54
CA GLU A 79 4.75 34.26 -8.54
C GLU A 79 4.46 32.90 -9.18
N LYS A 80 3.56 32.86 -10.17
CA LYS A 80 3.31 31.63 -10.97
C LYS A 80 4.57 31.17 -11.70
N LYS A 81 5.31 32.10 -12.33
CA LYS A 81 6.60 31.78 -12.98
C LYS A 81 7.62 31.24 -11.98
N LEU A 82 7.70 31.83 -10.79
CA LEU A 82 8.59 31.36 -9.72
C LEU A 82 8.23 29.94 -9.26
N LEU A 83 6.93 29.67 -9.03
CA LEU A 83 6.46 28.33 -8.65
C LEU A 83 6.75 27.29 -9.74
N ASN A 84 6.51 27.62 -11.01
CA ASN A 84 6.86 26.76 -12.14
C ASN A 84 8.36 26.45 -12.16
N CYS A 85 9.22 27.42 -11.86
CA CYS A 85 10.66 27.20 -11.74
C CYS A 85 11.02 26.24 -10.59
N VAL A 86 10.36 26.36 -9.43
CA VAL A 86 10.57 25.44 -8.30
C VAL A 86 10.16 24.01 -8.66
N ILE A 87 9.00 23.86 -9.30
CA ILE A 87 8.50 22.57 -9.79
C ILE A 87 9.51 21.95 -10.76
N LEU A 88 10.03 22.73 -11.72
CA LEU A 88 11.06 22.26 -12.66
C LEU A 88 12.36 21.86 -11.96
N LEU A 89 12.85 22.67 -11.01
CA LEU A 89 14.05 22.36 -10.22
C LEU A 89 13.90 21.06 -9.42
N ARG A 90 12.68 20.75 -8.97
CA ARG A 90 12.38 19.58 -8.13
C ARG A 90 11.59 18.50 -8.86
N GLN A 91 11.54 18.52 -10.19
CA GLN A 91 10.76 17.59 -11.01
C GLN A 91 11.04 16.11 -10.73
N LYS A 92 12.24 15.75 -10.27
CA LYS A 92 12.60 14.37 -9.90
C LYS A 92 11.86 13.83 -8.67
N ALA A 93 11.21 14.70 -7.91
CA ALA A 93 10.39 14.34 -6.76
C ALA A 93 8.90 14.22 -7.12
N ILE A 94 8.52 14.62 -8.33
CA ILE A 94 7.15 14.56 -8.80
C ILE A 94 6.97 13.26 -9.58
N GLU A 95 5.88 12.57 -9.28
CA GLU A 95 5.44 11.37 -9.98
C GLU A 95 4.76 11.81 -11.27
N SER A 96 5.29 11.41 -12.42
CA SER A 96 4.75 11.79 -13.74
C SER A 96 3.93 10.65 -14.37
N CYS A 97 4.33 9.40 -14.12
CA CYS A 97 3.65 8.20 -14.60
C CYS A 97 3.00 7.45 -13.43
N GLU A 98 1.93 6.71 -13.71
CA GLU A 98 1.26 5.86 -12.73
C GLU A 98 2.17 4.76 -12.17
N GLU A 99 3.17 4.32 -12.94
CA GLU A 99 4.19 3.36 -12.52
C GLU A 99 5.12 3.91 -11.43
N GLU A 100 5.36 5.23 -11.43
CA GLU A 100 6.19 5.89 -10.41
C GLU A 100 5.40 6.14 -9.12
N ARG A 101 4.07 6.04 -9.17
CA ARG A 101 3.17 6.43 -8.09
C ARG A 101 3.34 5.55 -6.86
N GLY A 102 3.65 6.16 -5.72
CA GLY A 102 3.79 5.44 -4.45
C GLY A 102 5.05 4.58 -4.37
N VAL A 103 5.99 4.72 -5.30
CA VAL A 103 7.25 3.99 -5.31
C VAL A 103 8.39 4.93 -4.89
N LEU A 104 9.06 4.58 -3.80
CA LEU A 104 10.29 5.26 -3.38
C LEU A 104 11.48 4.83 -4.24
N LYS A 105 12.48 5.72 -4.37
CA LYS A 105 13.75 5.33 -4.98
C LYS A 105 14.36 4.16 -4.22
N TYR A 106 14.98 3.23 -4.96
CA TYR A 106 15.62 2.04 -4.41
C TYR A 106 16.72 2.33 -3.36
N LEU A 107 17.28 3.55 -3.39
CA LEU A 107 18.25 4.02 -2.40
C LEU A 107 17.67 4.19 -0.99
N TYR A 108 16.37 4.52 -0.88
CA TYR A 108 15.71 4.70 0.43
C TYR A 108 15.26 3.36 1.03
N GLY A 109 14.90 2.41 0.16
CA GLY A 109 14.42 1.12 0.58
C GLY A 109 14.45 0.13 -0.57
N LYS A 110 14.86 -1.10 -0.26
CA LYS A 110 14.70 -2.21 -1.20
C LYS A 110 13.23 -2.58 -1.29
N LEU A 111 12.84 -3.14 -2.43
CA LEU A 111 11.50 -3.69 -2.62
C LEU A 111 11.15 -4.66 -1.49
N TYR A 112 9.94 -4.50 -0.94
CA TYR A 112 9.45 -5.36 0.13
C TYR A 112 9.31 -6.79 -0.38
N ARG A 113 9.97 -7.73 0.28
CA ARG A 113 9.84 -9.15 0.01
C ARG A 113 8.83 -9.74 0.98
N ILE A 114 7.73 -10.25 0.43
CA ILE A 114 6.79 -11.07 1.20
C ILE A 114 7.41 -12.48 1.27
N PRO A 115 7.67 -13.03 2.46
CA PRO A 115 8.17 -14.39 2.56
C PRO A 115 7.06 -15.35 2.13
N VAL A 116 7.40 -16.27 1.23
CA VAL A 116 6.52 -17.39 0.91
C VAL A 116 6.66 -18.39 2.05
N ILE A 117 5.69 -18.37 2.96
CA ILE A 117 5.58 -19.37 4.02
C ILE A 117 4.88 -20.59 3.40
N PRO A 118 5.43 -21.81 3.54
CA PRO A 118 4.74 -23.01 3.07
C PRO A 118 3.43 -23.17 3.85
N HIS A 119 2.31 -22.82 3.22
CA HIS A 119 1.00 -22.97 3.83
C HIS A 119 0.53 -24.41 3.73
N GLU A 120 0.22 -25.02 4.87
CA GLU A 120 -0.60 -26.24 4.89
C GLU A 120 -2.03 -25.89 4.44
N GLN A 121 -2.63 -26.76 3.62
CA GLN A 121 -4.00 -26.56 3.13
C GLN A 121 -4.99 -26.41 4.29
N TRP A 122 -5.95 -25.50 4.16
CA TRP A 122 -6.98 -25.28 5.17
C TRP A 122 -7.79 -26.55 5.48
N GLN A 123 -7.65 -27.04 6.72
CA GLN A 123 -8.35 -28.22 7.26
C GLN A 123 -9.72 -27.91 7.88
N LYS A 124 -10.24 -26.69 7.76
CA LYS A 124 -11.59 -26.42 8.28
C LYS A 124 -12.59 -27.11 7.37
N LYS A 125 -13.28 -28.12 7.90
CA LYS A 125 -14.53 -28.61 7.29
C LYS A 125 -15.41 -27.38 7.04
N PRO A 126 -16.04 -27.24 5.87
CA PRO A 126 -17.07 -26.22 5.71
C PRO A 126 -18.05 -26.38 6.87
N ILE A 127 -18.38 -25.28 7.54
CA ILE A 127 -19.39 -25.30 8.60
C ILE A 127 -20.65 -25.82 7.93
N MET A 128 -21.08 -27.03 8.30
CA MET A 128 -22.32 -27.57 7.76
C MET A 128 -23.44 -26.68 8.27
N TRP A 129 -24.25 -26.11 7.36
CA TRP A 129 -25.23 -25.08 7.71
C TRP A 129 -26.22 -25.55 8.80
N TYR A 130 -26.45 -26.87 8.88
CA TYR A 130 -27.35 -27.52 9.84
C TYR A 130 -26.82 -27.56 11.29
N SER A 131 -25.56 -27.19 11.55
CA SER A 131 -24.94 -27.22 12.89
C SER A 131 -24.82 -25.85 13.54
N ILE A 132 -25.22 -24.77 12.85
CA ILE A 132 -25.54 -23.52 13.54
C ILE A 132 -26.93 -23.77 14.14
N PRO A 133 -27.13 -23.76 15.47
CA PRO A 133 -28.48 -23.67 15.98
C PRO A 133 -29.07 -22.42 15.33
N PHE A 134 -30.10 -22.60 14.51
CA PHE A 134 -30.94 -21.51 14.05
C PHE A 134 -31.53 -20.90 15.33
N PHE A 135 -30.78 -20.01 15.96
CA PHE A 135 -31.33 -19.11 16.95
C PHE A 135 -32.40 -18.37 16.16
N PRO A 136 -33.70 -18.57 16.45
CA PRO A 136 -34.71 -17.74 15.85
C PRO A 136 -34.27 -16.32 16.14
N VAL A 137 -34.12 -15.53 15.07
CA VAL A 137 -33.73 -14.12 15.15
C VAL A 137 -34.84 -13.39 15.90
N SER A 138 -34.81 -13.47 17.22
CA SER A 138 -35.35 -12.45 18.08
C SER A 138 -34.48 -11.24 17.81
N ARG A 139 -35.01 -10.28 17.06
CA ARG A 139 -34.42 -8.95 16.87
C ARG A 139 -34.28 -8.29 18.23
N ARG A 140 -33.25 -8.63 18.99
CA ARG A 140 -32.77 -7.85 20.11
C ARG A 140 -31.41 -7.31 19.71
N PHE A 141 -31.46 -6.04 19.34
CA PHE A 141 -30.34 -5.13 19.22
C PHE A 141 -29.23 -5.51 20.20
N ILE A 142 -28.11 -5.99 19.67
CA ILE A 142 -26.89 -6.10 20.46
C ILE A 142 -26.25 -4.71 20.40
N THR A 143 -26.50 -3.90 21.44
CA THR A 143 -25.64 -2.77 21.74
C THR A 143 -24.27 -3.32 22.11
N CYS A 144 -23.24 -2.84 21.41
CA CYS A 144 -21.85 -3.19 21.67
C CYS A 144 -21.47 -2.82 23.11
N LYS A 145 -21.24 -3.82 23.97
CA LYS A 145 -20.43 -3.60 25.18
C LYS A 145 -18.96 -3.68 24.80
N VAL A 146 -18.39 -2.52 24.50
CA VAL A 146 -16.94 -2.29 24.57
C VAL A 146 -16.54 -2.53 26.03
N LYS A 147 -15.77 -3.59 26.28
CA LYS A 147 -15.17 -3.82 27.60
C LYS A 147 -13.83 -3.10 27.63
N GLU A 148 -13.74 -2.10 28.50
CA GLU A 148 -12.53 -1.35 28.83
C GLU A 148 -11.41 -2.31 29.26
N ILE A 149 -10.22 -2.11 28.70
CA ILE A 149 -8.96 -2.62 29.25
C ILE A 149 -8.46 -1.54 30.20
N VAL A 150 -8.62 -1.78 31.49
CA VAL A 150 -8.02 -0.96 32.54
C VAL A 150 -6.55 -1.35 32.64
N TYR A 151 -5.65 -0.42 32.34
CA TYR A 151 -4.24 -0.53 32.70
C TYR A 151 -4.10 -0.26 34.21
N SER A 152 -3.70 -1.26 34.98
CA SER A 152 -3.20 -1.07 36.34
C SER A 152 -1.70 -0.75 36.27
N TYR A 153 -1.34 0.49 36.58
CA TYR A 153 0.01 0.82 37.04
C TYR A 153 0.02 0.73 38.56
N GLY A 154 0.87 -0.15 39.08
CA GLY A 154 1.28 -0.26 40.47
C GLY A 154 2.74 -0.67 40.49
#